data_AF-A0A8H6SMQ6-F1
#
_entry.id   AF-A0A8H6SMQ6-F1
#
_cell.length_a   1.000
_cell.length_b   1.000
_cell.length_c   1.000
_cell.angle_alpha   90.00
_cell.angle_beta   90.00
_cell.angle_gamma   90.00
#
_symmetry.space_group_name_H-M   'P 1'
#
loop_
_entity.id
_entity.type
_entity.pdbx_description
1 polymer ?
#
loop_
_entity_poly.entity_id
_entity_poly.type
_entity_poly.pdbx_seq_one_letter_code
_entity_poly.pdbx_strand_id
1 'polypeptide(L)'
;MSSRQVALPFKKLSLDVIMLILEMCSPLDLAELATSCPALRGILVAHPSIWNRVFANFSRGACPAVPLYSKSLEATANCTPAAYARFIFGGGLCSWCKKPTTAIPLHFLLRLRACSGECMRAISSGGTLFIDTNNKYRDHPWGRWLLRLQEKGYGGWPVYSTAMIKNAGRELHQAFEVDHGRIMPNDELPFPFRNSQALFAVHKQRELSRPALTKNAIALEFWAAEYVKEKEAIKKRNLAFLKTIAKVYRIAFKSMMRCPTLEHVFACFNRDLTLMTFAVWTQYEKDILDEYESWRRSTRNTTRSPTDRAAATSTPSQPQDDSQPPTAKVICPHCTRHFAPANLSNHIVMKHEDVDPNAFAPAGKLHCMRCPRKYMRRLYTAETLLDHDREAHGDDMHTVTCPHCTDSNRRFEPIGLKDHIAAKHRESSGTENEPSTRTTQPETTYSATPRPSFFSFLVPSVYL
;
A
#
# COMPACT_ATOMS: atom_id res chain seq x y z
N MET A 1 21.43 -19.48 -21.72
CA MET A 1 21.65 -18.02 -21.83
C MET A 1 22.91 -17.65 -21.09
N SER A 2 23.81 -16.91 -21.75
CA SER A 2 25.22 -16.71 -21.41
C SER A 2 25.43 -16.10 -20.01
N SER A 3 26.17 -16.80 -19.16
CA SER A 3 26.63 -16.33 -17.86
C SER A 3 27.68 -15.23 -18.07
N ARG A 4 27.25 -13.97 -18.14
CA ARG A 4 28.15 -12.86 -17.85
C ARG A 4 28.61 -13.04 -16.41
N GLN A 5 29.80 -13.63 -16.24
CA GLN A 5 30.53 -13.59 -14.98
C GLN A 5 30.76 -12.11 -14.69
N VAL A 6 29.91 -11.52 -13.86
CA VAL A 6 30.24 -10.28 -13.18
C VAL A 6 31.52 -10.60 -12.41
N ALA A 7 32.65 -10.15 -12.96
CA ALA A 7 33.95 -10.27 -12.32
C ALA A 7 33.88 -9.42 -11.05
N LEU A 8 33.42 -10.04 -9.96
CA LEU A 8 33.35 -9.39 -8.67
C LEU A 8 34.77 -8.96 -8.29
N PRO A 9 34.97 -7.70 -7.84
CA PRO A 9 36.26 -7.25 -7.31
C PRO A 9 36.73 -8.09 -6.11
N PHE A 10 35.84 -8.93 -5.54
CA PHE A 10 36.13 -9.88 -4.47
C PHE A 10 37.12 -11.00 -4.82
N LYS A 11 37.45 -11.25 -6.10
CA LYS A 11 38.45 -12.29 -6.45
C LYS A 11 39.84 -12.01 -5.85
N LYS A 12 40.14 -10.76 -5.49
CA LYS A 12 41.42 -10.35 -4.89
C LYS A 12 41.39 -10.22 -3.36
N LEU A 13 40.23 -10.40 -2.73
CA LEU A 13 40.06 -10.25 -1.30
C LEU A 13 40.04 -11.63 -0.62
N SER A 14 40.64 -11.76 0.56
CA SER A 14 40.52 -12.98 1.36
C SER A 14 39.10 -13.16 1.86
N LEU A 15 38.71 -14.40 2.17
CA LEU A 15 37.38 -14.69 2.71
C LEU A 15 37.10 -13.92 4.00
N ASP A 16 38.09 -13.76 4.87
CA ASP A 16 37.97 -13.01 6.13
C ASP A 16 37.63 -11.53 5.89
N VAL A 17 38.28 -10.90 4.90
CA VAL A 17 37.98 -9.52 4.53
C VAL A 17 36.58 -9.40 3.94
N ILE A 18 36.16 -10.37 3.12
CA ILE A 18 34.79 -10.41 2.58
C ILE A 18 33.77 -10.53 3.71
N MET A 19 33.98 -11.45 4.65
CA MET A 19 33.09 -11.63 5.81
C MET A 19 33.00 -10.36 6.65
N LEU A 20 34.13 -9.70 6.92
CA LEU A 20 34.15 -8.45 7.66
C LEU A 20 33.39 -7.34 6.94
N ILE A 21 33.52 -7.22 5.61
CA ILE A 21 32.72 -6.28 4.82
C ILE A 21 31.23 -6.60 4.94
N LEU A 22 30.83 -7.87 4.81
CA LEU A 22 29.44 -8.30 4.89
C LEU A 22 28.83 -8.07 6.28
N GLU A 23 29.61 -8.22 7.36
CA GLU A 23 29.19 -7.93 8.74
C GLU A 23 28.96 -6.44 9.02
N MET A 24 29.52 -5.56 8.17
CA MET A 24 29.35 -4.11 8.24
C MET A 24 28.21 -3.58 7.36
N CYS A 25 27.64 -4.43 6.50
CA CYS A 25 26.49 -4.06 5.66
C CYS A 25 25.22 -3.88 6.51
N SER A 26 24.29 -3.07 6.01
CA SER A 26 22.93 -3.05 6.58
C SER A 26 22.21 -4.38 6.29
N PRO A 27 21.22 -4.78 7.10
CA PRO A 27 20.43 -5.99 6.83
C PRO A 27 19.81 -6.00 5.43
N LEU A 28 19.34 -4.85 4.93
CA LEU A 28 18.72 -4.76 3.62
C LEU A 28 19.75 -4.90 2.50
N ASP A 29 20.89 -4.21 2.59
CA ASP A 29 21.92 -4.31 1.56
C ASP A 29 22.44 -5.75 1.47
N LEU A 30 22.59 -6.43 2.61
CA LEU A 30 22.96 -7.84 2.65
C LEU A 30 21.92 -8.74 1.96
N ALA A 31 20.63 -8.42 2.12
CA ALA A 31 19.55 -9.16 1.45
C ALA A 31 19.56 -8.93 -0.06
N GLU A 32 19.83 -7.70 -0.50
CA GLU A 32 19.98 -7.37 -1.93
C GLU A 32 21.20 -8.04 -2.54
N LEU A 33 22.34 -8.08 -1.84
CA LEU A 33 23.52 -8.83 -2.26
C LEU A 33 23.24 -10.33 -2.38
N ALA A 34 22.50 -10.91 -1.42
CA ALA A 34 22.12 -12.32 -1.45
C ALA A 34 21.23 -12.68 -2.66
N THR A 35 20.62 -11.69 -3.31
CA THR A 35 19.71 -11.92 -4.46
C THR A 35 20.33 -11.54 -5.79
N SER A 36 21.15 -10.49 -5.80
CA SER A 36 21.85 -10.01 -7.00
C SER A 36 23.16 -10.76 -7.28
N CYS A 37 23.75 -11.43 -6.27
CA CYS A 37 25.07 -12.05 -6.40
C CYS A 37 25.08 -13.52 -5.92
N PRO A 38 25.13 -14.51 -6.83
CA PRO A 38 25.17 -15.93 -6.47
C PRO A 38 26.38 -16.34 -5.60
N ALA A 39 27.55 -15.73 -5.83
CA ALA A 39 28.76 -16.03 -5.06
C ALA A 39 28.63 -15.56 -3.60
N LEU A 40 28.20 -14.31 -3.39
CA LEU A 40 27.95 -13.79 -2.04
C LEU A 40 26.79 -14.51 -1.36
N ARG A 41 25.75 -14.90 -2.12
CA ARG A 41 24.68 -15.77 -1.60
C ARG A 41 25.23 -17.09 -1.06
N GLY A 42 26.16 -17.72 -1.77
CA GLY A 42 26.84 -18.94 -1.32
C GLY A 42 27.56 -18.76 0.01
N ILE A 43 28.31 -17.66 0.15
CA ILE A 43 28.99 -17.29 1.41
C ILE A 43 27.98 -17.09 2.54
N LEU A 44 26.89 -16.35 2.31
CA LEU A 44 25.87 -16.09 3.33
C LEU A 44 25.10 -17.34 3.77
N VAL A 45 24.95 -18.32 2.88
CA VAL A 45 24.37 -19.63 3.21
C VAL A 45 25.36 -20.46 4.05
N ALA A 46 26.65 -20.43 3.71
CA ALA A 46 27.70 -21.15 4.45
C ALA A 46 27.97 -20.53 5.83
N HIS A 47 27.80 -19.21 5.99
CA HIS A 47 28.11 -18.46 7.21
C HIS A 47 26.89 -17.72 7.78
N PRO A 48 25.89 -18.43 8.32
CA PRO A 48 24.65 -17.83 8.82
C PRO A 48 24.86 -16.88 10.03
N SER A 49 25.99 -16.96 10.72
CA SER A 49 26.36 -16.07 11.82
C SER A 49 26.49 -14.60 11.38
N ILE A 50 26.79 -14.34 10.11
CA ILE A 50 26.87 -12.98 9.55
C ILE A 50 25.55 -12.25 9.77
N TRP A 51 24.42 -12.90 9.52
CA TRP A 51 23.09 -12.30 9.75
C TRP A 51 22.87 -11.90 11.20
N ASN A 52 23.25 -12.77 12.14
CA ASN A 52 23.10 -12.46 13.57
C ASN A 52 23.93 -11.24 13.96
N ARG A 53 25.16 -11.14 13.45
CA ARG A 53 26.02 -9.97 13.69
C ARG A 53 25.45 -8.71 13.04
N VAL A 54 24.97 -8.78 11.82
CA VAL A 54 24.36 -7.63 11.13
C VAL A 54 23.11 -7.12 11.86
N PHE A 55 22.24 -8.02 12.33
CA PHE A 55 21.06 -7.64 13.12
C PHE A 55 21.44 -7.07 14.50
N ALA A 56 22.52 -7.57 15.11
CA ALA A 56 23.05 -7.03 16.37
C ALA A 56 23.68 -5.65 16.16
N ASN A 57 24.53 -5.49 15.15
CA ASN A 57 25.23 -4.24 14.80
C ASN A 57 24.27 -3.11 14.38
N PHE A 58 23.03 -3.46 14.03
CA PHE A 58 21.99 -2.49 13.73
C PHE A 58 21.46 -1.77 14.99
N SER A 59 21.83 -2.20 16.21
CA SER A 59 21.57 -1.42 17.41
C SER A 59 22.34 -0.10 17.35
N ARG A 60 21.64 1.03 17.26
CA ARG A 60 22.25 2.36 17.17
C ARG A 60 21.47 3.37 18.00
N GLY A 61 22.20 4.21 18.72
CA GLY A 61 21.60 5.20 19.61
C GLY A 61 20.73 4.52 20.66
N ALA A 62 19.46 4.93 20.75
CA ALA A 62 18.48 4.31 21.65
C ALA A 62 17.78 3.06 21.05
N CYS A 63 17.99 2.75 19.76
CA CYS A 63 17.36 1.61 19.11
C CYS A 63 18.07 0.30 19.52
N PRO A 64 17.34 -0.66 20.12
CA PRO A 64 17.92 -1.95 20.50
C PRO A 64 18.25 -2.80 19.25
N ALA A 65 18.99 -3.90 19.47
CA ALA A 65 19.26 -4.88 18.42
C ALA A 65 17.96 -5.43 17.82
N VAL A 66 17.99 -5.73 16.52
CA VAL A 66 16.84 -6.34 15.85
C VAL A 66 16.61 -7.74 16.43
N PRO A 67 15.39 -8.09 16.85
CA PRO A 67 15.06 -9.44 17.28
C PRO A 67 15.51 -10.49 16.25
N LEU A 68 16.25 -11.50 16.72
CA LEU A 68 16.85 -12.48 15.83
C LEU A 68 15.81 -13.42 15.23
N TYR A 69 16.01 -13.71 13.95
CA TYR A 69 15.32 -14.80 13.27
C TYR A 69 15.80 -16.15 13.82
N SER A 70 14.95 -16.89 14.53
CA SER A 70 15.21 -18.30 14.84
C SER A 70 15.00 -19.18 13.59
N LYS A 71 15.99 -20.03 13.29
CA LYS A 71 15.94 -21.02 12.19
C LYS A 71 14.72 -21.96 12.26
N SER A 72 14.09 -22.07 13.44
CA SER A 72 12.90 -22.90 13.65
C SER A 72 11.58 -22.21 13.30
N LEU A 73 11.59 -20.96 12.83
CA LEU A 73 10.40 -20.11 12.85
C LEU A 73 9.40 -20.33 11.72
N GLU A 74 9.72 -20.95 10.58
CA GLU A 74 8.66 -21.21 9.58
C GLU A 74 9.03 -22.28 8.55
N ALA A 75 8.10 -23.20 8.27
CA ALA A 75 8.22 -24.20 7.19
C ALA A 75 7.77 -23.66 5.81
N THR A 76 7.56 -22.35 5.69
CA THR A 76 7.32 -21.66 4.41
C THR A 76 8.67 -21.21 3.84
N ALA A 77 8.88 -21.37 2.53
CA ALA A 77 10.11 -20.98 1.83
C ALA A 77 10.41 -19.46 1.85
N ASN A 78 9.55 -18.67 2.50
CA ASN A 78 9.57 -17.20 2.54
C ASN A 78 10.30 -16.61 3.76
N CYS A 79 11.13 -17.41 4.45
CA CYS A 79 11.71 -17.04 5.75
C CYS A 79 13.22 -17.26 5.83
N THR A 80 13.96 -17.03 4.75
CA THR A 80 15.42 -16.87 4.88
C THR A 80 15.74 -15.59 5.67
N PRO A 81 16.92 -15.46 6.30
CA PRO A 81 17.34 -14.20 6.91
C PRO A 81 17.27 -13.00 5.95
N ALA A 82 17.54 -13.23 4.66
CA ALA A 82 17.36 -12.23 3.61
C ALA A 82 15.88 -11.83 3.41
N ALA A 83 14.96 -12.81 3.37
CA ALA A 83 13.52 -12.53 3.28
C ALA A 83 13.03 -11.79 4.53
N TYR A 84 13.55 -12.13 5.70
CA TYR A 84 13.27 -11.44 6.97
C TYR A 84 13.75 -9.98 6.95
N ALA A 85 14.99 -9.74 6.52
CA ALA A 85 15.52 -8.39 6.37
C ALA A 85 14.72 -7.56 5.36
N ARG A 86 14.32 -8.12 4.22
CA ARG A 86 13.42 -7.44 3.27
C ARG A 86 12.04 -7.16 3.87
N PHE A 87 11.49 -8.11 4.61
CA PHE A 87 10.22 -7.92 5.28
C PHE A 87 10.27 -6.79 6.32
N ILE A 88 11.39 -6.54 6.98
CA ILE A 88 11.49 -5.42 7.92
C ILE A 88 11.81 -4.13 7.17
N PHE A 89 12.87 -4.12 6.37
CA PHE A 89 13.51 -2.90 5.84
C PHE A 89 13.23 -2.63 4.36
N GLY A 90 12.96 -3.66 3.56
CA GLY A 90 12.83 -3.58 2.10
C GLY A 90 11.50 -2.98 1.61
N GLY A 91 10.58 -2.66 2.51
CA GLY A 91 9.25 -2.18 2.16
C GLY A 91 8.35 -3.30 1.61
N GLY A 92 7.32 -2.91 0.88
CA GLY A 92 6.35 -3.83 0.28
C GLY A 92 5.09 -3.10 -0.17
N LEU A 93 4.03 -3.86 -0.46
CA LEU A 93 2.75 -3.29 -0.84
C LEU A 93 1.90 -2.99 0.40
N CYS A 94 1.17 -1.88 0.37
CA CYS A 94 0.13 -1.57 1.34
C CYS A 94 -0.94 -2.68 1.32
N SER A 95 -1.30 -3.21 2.49
CA SER A 95 -2.27 -4.30 2.59
C SER A 95 -3.67 -3.89 2.13
N TRP A 96 -4.00 -2.60 2.22
CA TRP A 96 -5.25 -2.02 1.74
C TRP A 96 -5.18 -1.60 0.26
N CYS A 97 -4.50 -0.51 -0.05
CA CYS A 97 -4.53 0.11 -1.39
C CYS A 97 -3.52 -0.46 -2.39
N LYS A 98 -2.72 -1.46 -1.99
CA LYS A 98 -1.68 -2.13 -2.80
C LYS A 98 -0.56 -1.24 -3.34
N LYS A 99 -0.50 0.04 -2.96
CA LYS A 99 0.61 0.93 -3.35
C LYS A 99 1.93 0.50 -2.68
N PRO A 100 3.08 0.62 -3.36
CA PRO A 100 4.38 0.43 -2.75
C PRO A 100 4.59 1.37 -1.55
N THR A 101 5.22 0.87 -0.50
CA THR A 101 5.56 1.63 0.70
C THR A 101 6.82 1.09 1.37
N THR A 102 7.62 2.00 1.92
CA THR A 102 8.79 1.71 2.75
C THR A 102 8.47 1.83 4.25
N ALA A 103 7.20 2.08 4.60
CA ALA A 103 6.75 2.09 5.99
C ALA A 103 6.93 0.71 6.62
N ILE A 104 7.36 0.68 7.88
CA ILE A 104 7.51 -0.54 8.69
C ILE A 104 6.17 -1.29 8.76
N PRO A 105 6.16 -2.62 8.90
CA PRO A 105 4.92 -3.36 9.10
C PRO A 105 4.11 -2.81 10.27
N LEU A 106 2.81 -2.64 10.04
CA LEU A 106 1.82 -2.32 11.07
C LEU A 106 1.66 -3.50 12.04
N HIS A 107 1.61 -4.72 11.48
CA HIS A 107 1.60 -5.97 12.25
C HIS A 107 2.67 -6.89 11.70
N PHE A 108 3.64 -7.25 12.52
CA PHE A 108 4.72 -8.15 12.12
C PHE A 108 4.23 -9.59 11.95
N LEU A 109 3.31 -10.03 12.83
CA LEU A 109 2.77 -11.39 12.78
C LEU A 109 1.90 -11.63 11.54
N LEU A 110 0.98 -10.71 11.25
CA LEU A 110 0.08 -10.78 10.09
C LEU A 110 0.70 -10.21 8.81
N ARG A 111 1.92 -9.68 8.88
CA ARG A 111 2.68 -9.05 7.78
C ARG A 111 1.90 -7.94 7.06
N LEU A 112 1.20 -7.10 7.84
CA LEU A 112 0.39 -6.01 7.30
C LEU A 112 1.19 -4.72 7.21
N ARG A 113 1.03 -3.95 6.13
CA ARG A 113 1.62 -2.62 5.94
C ARG A 113 0.56 -1.60 5.57
N ALA A 114 0.70 -0.39 6.08
CA ALA A 114 -0.11 0.75 5.69
C ALA A 114 0.79 1.83 5.08
N CYS A 115 0.40 2.41 3.95
CA CYS A 115 1.14 3.53 3.34
C CYS A 115 0.71 4.90 3.88
N SER A 116 -0.40 4.97 4.62
CA SER A 116 -0.94 6.20 5.19
C SER A 116 -1.79 5.89 6.43
N GLY A 117 -2.07 6.91 7.25
CA GLY A 117 -2.99 6.79 8.39
C GLY A 117 -4.43 6.42 7.97
N GLU A 118 -4.86 6.83 6.78
CA GLU A 118 -6.13 6.39 6.19
C GLU A 118 -6.12 4.89 5.89
N CYS A 119 -5.06 4.38 5.24
CA CYS A 119 -4.91 2.95 5.00
C CYS A 119 -4.80 2.16 6.30
N MET A 120 -4.14 2.71 7.33
CA MET A 120 -4.06 2.09 8.65
C MET A 120 -5.46 1.92 9.25
N ARG A 121 -6.27 2.98 9.27
CA ARG A 121 -7.67 2.91 9.74
C ARG A 121 -8.49 1.91 8.93
N ALA A 122 -8.35 1.93 7.61
CA ALA A 122 -9.06 1.00 6.72
C ALA A 122 -8.61 -0.46 6.89
N ILE A 123 -7.36 -0.73 7.26
CA ILE A 123 -6.92 -2.09 7.60
C ILE A 123 -7.62 -2.56 8.88
N SER A 124 -7.71 -1.68 9.88
CA SER A 124 -8.35 -1.98 11.15
C SER A 124 -9.87 -2.13 11.06
N SER A 125 -10.55 -1.41 10.17
CA SER A 125 -12.03 -1.39 10.06
C SER A 125 -12.60 -2.05 8.79
N GLY A 126 -11.82 -2.17 7.72
CA GLY A 126 -12.30 -2.41 6.35
C GLY A 126 -12.16 -3.86 5.86
N GLY A 127 -12.25 -4.86 6.73
CA GLY A 127 -12.26 -6.27 6.32
C GLY A 127 -10.91 -6.84 5.85
N THR A 128 -9.80 -6.14 6.09
CA THR A 128 -8.45 -6.74 5.95
C THR A 128 -8.17 -7.76 7.06
N LEU A 129 -8.79 -7.53 8.23
CA LEU A 129 -8.79 -8.43 9.37
C LEU A 129 -10.12 -9.19 9.43
N PHE A 130 -10.05 -10.45 9.84
CA PHE A 130 -11.21 -11.32 10.08
C PHE A 130 -11.18 -11.82 11.52
N ILE A 131 -12.25 -11.55 12.27
CA ILE A 131 -12.44 -12.02 13.64
C ILE A 131 -13.24 -13.32 13.58
N ASP A 132 -12.65 -14.42 14.07
CA ASP A 132 -13.26 -15.75 14.01
C ASP A 132 -14.15 -16.01 15.23
N THR A 133 -15.30 -15.33 15.29
CA THR A 133 -16.25 -15.40 16.41
C THR A 133 -16.90 -16.76 16.59
N ASN A 134 -16.95 -17.56 15.52
CA ASN A 134 -17.61 -18.87 15.52
C ASN A 134 -16.59 -20.03 15.55
N ASN A 135 -15.31 -19.74 15.77
CA ASN A 135 -14.21 -20.71 15.69
C ASN A 135 -14.16 -21.50 14.35
N LYS A 136 -14.77 -20.95 13.28
CA LYS A 136 -14.89 -21.60 11.97
C LYS A 136 -13.53 -22.03 11.43
N TYR A 137 -12.53 -21.17 11.59
CA TYR A 137 -11.19 -21.44 11.10
C TYR A 137 -10.33 -22.09 12.17
N ARG A 138 -10.49 -21.72 13.44
CA ARG A 138 -9.76 -22.33 14.56
C ARG A 138 -9.82 -23.87 14.53
N ASP A 139 -11.00 -24.42 14.23
CA ASP A 139 -11.22 -25.87 14.22
C ASP A 139 -10.95 -26.51 12.85
N HIS A 140 -10.74 -25.69 11.81
CA HIS A 140 -10.32 -26.17 10.51
C HIS A 140 -8.90 -26.75 10.56
N PRO A 141 -8.58 -27.79 9.78
CA PRO A 141 -7.23 -28.33 9.61
C PRO A 141 -6.12 -27.30 9.35
N TRP A 142 -6.48 -26.08 8.92
CA TRP A 142 -5.53 -25.00 8.70
C TRP A 142 -5.55 -23.82 9.66
N GLY A 143 -6.61 -23.58 10.44
CA GLY A 143 -6.55 -22.50 11.43
C GLY A 143 -5.68 -22.82 12.63
N ARG A 144 -5.30 -24.10 12.82
CA ARG A 144 -4.31 -24.51 13.82
C ARG A 144 -2.90 -24.00 13.52
N TRP A 145 -2.52 -23.85 12.25
CA TRP A 145 -1.19 -23.37 11.87
C TRP A 145 -1.18 -21.94 11.31
N LEU A 146 -2.33 -21.40 10.89
CA LEU A 146 -2.40 -19.99 10.48
C LEU A 146 -1.97 -19.04 11.62
N LEU A 147 -1.21 -18.01 11.25
CA LEU A 147 -0.85 -16.94 12.16
C LEU A 147 -2.09 -16.11 12.49
N ARG A 148 -2.22 -15.79 13.78
CA ARG A 148 -3.39 -15.10 14.33
C ARG A 148 -3.00 -14.25 15.51
N LEU A 149 -3.70 -13.14 15.68
CA LEU A 149 -3.62 -12.34 16.91
C LEU A 149 -4.53 -12.99 17.95
N GLN A 150 -4.04 -13.07 19.19
CA GLN A 150 -4.82 -13.40 20.37
C GLN A 150 -4.92 -12.15 21.22
N GLU A 151 -5.75 -11.21 20.79
CA GLU A 151 -5.89 -9.93 21.46
C GLU A 151 -7.06 -9.98 22.43
N LYS A 152 -6.81 -9.60 23.69
CA LYS A 152 -7.86 -9.41 24.70
C LYS A 152 -8.89 -8.35 24.24
N GLY A 153 -8.51 -7.43 23.35
CA GLY A 153 -9.37 -6.40 22.77
C GLY A 153 -10.46 -6.91 21.81
N TYR A 154 -10.33 -8.12 21.27
CA TYR A 154 -11.35 -8.73 20.40
C TYR A 154 -12.20 -9.76 21.13
N GLY A 155 -12.43 -9.58 22.43
CA GLY A 155 -13.22 -10.54 23.23
C GLY A 155 -12.58 -11.93 23.34
N GLY A 156 -11.27 -12.02 23.12
CA GLY A 156 -10.53 -13.28 23.11
C GLY A 156 -10.66 -14.10 21.81
N TRP A 157 -11.35 -13.57 20.81
CA TRP A 157 -11.51 -14.25 19.52
C TRP A 157 -10.22 -14.18 18.67
N PRO A 158 -9.86 -15.26 17.96
CA PRO A 158 -8.71 -15.23 17.06
C PRO A 158 -8.94 -14.26 15.89
N VAL A 159 -7.94 -13.44 15.58
CA VAL A 159 -7.97 -12.53 14.43
C VAL A 159 -6.96 -12.94 13.38
N TYR A 160 -7.42 -13.09 12.14
CA TYR A 160 -6.62 -13.48 10.99
C TYR A 160 -6.57 -12.36 9.96
N SER A 161 -5.55 -12.37 9.10
CA SER A 161 -5.62 -11.62 7.85
C SER A 161 -6.53 -12.33 6.84
N THR A 162 -7.44 -11.62 6.20
CA THR A 162 -8.29 -12.18 5.14
C THR A 162 -7.46 -12.69 3.95
N ALA A 163 -6.33 -12.05 3.65
CA ALA A 163 -5.40 -12.51 2.62
C ALA A 163 -4.74 -13.84 3.00
N MET A 164 -4.39 -14.03 4.28
CA MET A 164 -3.81 -15.28 4.76
C MET A 164 -4.81 -16.43 4.70
N ILE A 165 -6.07 -16.19 5.09
CA ILE A 165 -7.16 -17.18 4.96
C ILE A 165 -7.32 -17.60 3.49
N LYS A 166 -7.40 -16.63 2.57
CA LYS A 166 -7.51 -16.92 1.12
C LYS A 166 -6.31 -17.71 0.61
N ASN A 167 -5.10 -17.36 1.04
CA ASN A 167 -3.88 -18.07 0.65
C ASN A 167 -3.85 -19.51 1.18
N ALA A 168 -4.27 -19.75 2.42
CA ALA A 168 -4.34 -21.10 2.98
C ALA A 168 -5.34 -21.98 2.22
N GLY A 169 -6.50 -21.43 1.85
CA GLY A 169 -7.46 -22.13 1.00
C GLY A 169 -6.90 -22.48 -0.38
N ARG A 170 -6.18 -21.53 -1.02
CA ARG A 170 -5.54 -21.78 -2.32
C ARG A 170 -4.39 -22.79 -2.24
N GLU A 171 -3.57 -22.76 -1.19
CA GLU A 171 -2.48 -23.72 -0.98
C GLU A 171 -3.03 -25.14 -0.81
N LEU A 172 -4.13 -25.30 -0.07
CA LEU A 172 -4.81 -26.59 0.09
C LEU A 172 -5.43 -27.08 -1.23
N HIS A 173 -6.11 -26.19 -1.95
CA HIS A 173 -6.69 -26.53 -3.25
C HIS A 173 -5.61 -26.97 -4.24
N GLN A 174 -4.49 -26.24 -4.33
CA GLN A 174 -3.35 -26.64 -5.15
C GLN A 174 -2.85 -28.04 -4.77
N ALA A 175 -2.70 -28.35 -3.48
CA ALA A 175 -2.25 -29.67 -3.06
C ALA A 175 -3.22 -30.80 -3.44
N PHE A 176 -4.52 -30.52 -3.38
CA PHE A 176 -5.56 -31.43 -3.85
C PHE A 176 -5.46 -31.68 -5.37
N GLU A 177 -5.26 -30.64 -6.18
CA GLU A 177 -5.08 -30.80 -7.63
C GLU A 177 -3.82 -31.65 -7.95
N VAL A 178 -2.75 -31.48 -7.18
CA VAL A 178 -1.52 -32.32 -7.30
C VAL A 178 -1.81 -33.78 -6.98
N ASP A 179 -2.60 -34.08 -5.94
CA ASP A 179 -3.00 -35.45 -5.62
C ASP A 179 -3.77 -36.11 -6.79
N HIS A 180 -4.48 -35.33 -7.60
CA HIS A 180 -5.25 -35.79 -8.76
C HIS A 180 -4.45 -35.79 -10.07
N GLY A 181 -3.13 -35.64 -9.99
CA GLY A 181 -2.24 -35.69 -11.16
C GLY A 181 -2.35 -34.49 -12.10
N ARG A 182 -3.00 -33.40 -11.67
CA ARG A 182 -3.11 -32.17 -12.46
C ARG A 182 -1.85 -31.34 -12.29
N ILE A 183 -1.16 -31.10 -13.40
CA ILE A 183 0.03 -30.25 -13.44
C ILE A 183 -0.45 -28.84 -13.75
N MET A 184 -0.46 -27.96 -12.74
CA MET A 184 -0.68 -26.53 -12.98
C MET A 184 0.55 -25.91 -13.69
N PRO A 185 0.36 -24.99 -14.64
CA PRO A 185 1.48 -24.30 -15.29
C PRO A 185 2.36 -23.61 -14.25
N ASN A 186 3.70 -23.72 -14.37
CA ASN A 186 4.66 -23.16 -13.40
C ASN A 186 4.47 -21.65 -13.17
N ASP A 187 3.98 -20.94 -14.18
CA ASP A 187 3.78 -19.48 -14.15
C ASP A 187 2.59 -19.06 -13.28
N GLU A 188 1.75 -20.01 -12.87
CA GLU A 188 0.55 -19.82 -12.06
C GLU A 188 0.67 -20.40 -10.65
N LEU A 189 1.86 -20.85 -10.21
CA LEU A 189 2.04 -21.49 -8.91
C LEU A 189 2.43 -20.47 -7.82
N PRO A 190 1.47 -19.93 -7.03
CA PRO A 190 1.79 -19.07 -5.89
C PRO A 190 2.47 -19.81 -4.73
N PHE A 191 2.44 -21.15 -4.73
CA PHE A 191 2.98 -22.00 -3.66
C PHE A 191 3.86 -23.12 -4.22
N PRO A 192 4.84 -23.62 -3.44
CA PRO A 192 5.65 -24.77 -3.84
C PRO A 192 4.78 -25.99 -4.18
N PHE A 193 5.13 -26.70 -5.24
CA PHE A 193 4.42 -27.90 -5.68
C PHE A 193 4.52 -29.01 -4.62
N ARG A 194 3.37 -29.35 -4.02
CA ARG A 194 3.26 -30.33 -2.93
C ARG A 194 1.93 -31.06 -3.04
N ASN A 195 1.94 -32.34 -2.72
CA ASN A 195 0.74 -33.15 -2.52
C ASN A 195 0.16 -32.89 -1.11
N SER A 196 -1.05 -33.38 -0.81
CA SER A 196 -1.70 -33.08 0.49
C SER A 196 -0.88 -33.59 1.67
N GLN A 197 -0.29 -34.79 1.56
CA GLN A 197 0.52 -35.37 2.64
C GLN A 197 1.74 -34.50 3.00
N ALA A 198 2.48 -34.04 1.99
CA ALA A 198 3.62 -33.15 2.16
C ALA A 198 3.19 -31.78 2.73
N LEU A 199 2.03 -31.28 2.28
CA LEU A 199 1.47 -30.04 2.82
C LEU A 199 1.10 -30.18 4.30
N PHE A 200 0.48 -31.29 4.72
CA PHE A 200 0.15 -31.54 6.13
C PHE A 200 1.39 -31.68 7.02
N ALA A 201 2.47 -32.28 6.53
CA ALA A 201 3.74 -32.32 7.26
C ALA A 201 4.29 -30.91 7.52
N VAL A 202 4.24 -30.05 6.51
CA VAL A 202 4.61 -28.63 6.61
C VAL A 202 3.68 -27.88 7.58
N HIS A 203 2.37 -28.14 7.55
CA HIS A 203 1.40 -27.56 8.47
C HIS A 203 1.71 -27.86 9.94
N LYS A 204 2.05 -29.11 10.26
CA LYS A 204 2.43 -29.50 11.62
C LYS A 204 3.66 -28.75 12.11
N GLN A 205 4.65 -28.54 11.23
CA GLN A 205 5.81 -27.71 11.57
C GLN A 205 5.42 -26.24 11.80
N ARG A 206 4.58 -25.65 10.94
CA ARG A 206 4.08 -24.27 11.12
C ARG A 206 3.34 -24.09 12.44
N GLU A 207 2.52 -25.06 12.84
CA GLU A 207 1.82 -25.05 14.13
C GLU A 207 2.79 -25.02 15.32
N LEU A 208 3.84 -25.86 15.29
CA LEU A 208 4.88 -25.90 16.32
C LEU A 208 5.68 -24.59 16.39
N SER A 209 5.93 -23.95 15.24
CA SER A 209 6.68 -22.69 15.16
C SER A 209 5.87 -21.46 15.59
N ARG A 210 4.53 -21.53 15.58
CA ARG A 210 3.64 -20.38 15.82
C ARG A 210 3.95 -19.63 17.12
N PRO A 211 4.09 -20.27 18.30
CA PRO A 211 4.34 -19.53 19.54
C PRO A 211 5.64 -18.70 19.49
N ALA A 212 6.69 -19.26 18.88
CA ALA A 212 7.95 -18.56 18.71
C ALA A 212 7.83 -17.39 17.72
N LEU A 213 7.05 -17.53 16.64
CA LEU A 213 6.73 -16.44 15.71
C LEU A 213 5.95 -15.32 16.39
N THR A 214 4.94 -15.66 17.20
CA THR A 214 4.18 -14.67 17.97
C THR A 214 5.08 -13.91 18.93
N LYS A 215 5.95 -14.62 19.68
CA LYS A 215 6.92 -13.98 20.56
C LYS A 215 7.88 -13.05 19.81
N ASN A 216 8.38 -13.47 18.64
CA ASN A 216 9.25 -12.64 17.81
C ASN A 216 8.54 -11.41 17.25
N ALA A 217 7.29 -11.56 16.79
CA ALA A 217 6.50 -10.44 16.29
C ALA A 217 6.24 -9.39 17.37
N ILE A 218 5.93 -9.80 18.61
CA ILE A 218 5.78 -8.89 19.74
C ILE A 218 7.10 -8.16 20.02
N ALA A 219 8.23 -8.87 20.03
CA ALA A 219 9.54 -8.24 20.19
C ALA A 219 9.84 -7.22 19.08
N LEU A 220 9.44 -7.51 17.84
CA LEU A 220 9.58 -6.59 16.71
C LEU A 220 8.68 -5.36 16.83
N GLU A 221 7.48 -5.50 17.39
CA GLU A 221 6.58 -4.35 17.64
C GLU A 221 7.21 -3.37 18.65
N PHE A 222 7.79 -3.89 19.74
CA PHE A 222 8.54 -3.06 20.69
C PHE A 222 9.79 -2.43 20.04
N TRP A 223 10.58 -3.22 19.31
CA TRP A 223 11.76 -2.73 18.60
C TRP A 223 11.39 -1.63 17.58
N ALA A 224 10.30 -1.80 16.83
CA ALA A 224 9.87 -0.87 15.79
C ALA A 224 9.54 0.51 16.35
N ALA A 225 8.94 0.58 17.54
CA ALA A 225 8.66 1.85 18.20
C ALA A 225 9.95 2.65 18.48
N GLU A 226 10.98 1.98 19.01
CA GLU A 226 12.28 2.62 19.27
C GLU A 226 13.04 2.95 17.98
N TYR A 227 12.99 2.06 16.99
CA TYR A 227 13.56 2.33 15.67
C TYR A 227 12.95 3.56 15.00
N VAL A 228 11.62 3.75 15.05
CA VAL A 228 10.96 4.93 14.48
C VAL A 228 11.42 6.22 15.16
N LYS A 229 11.54 6.21 16.50
CA LYS A 229 12.04 7.36 17.27
C LYS A 229 13.47 7.72 16.88
N GLU A 230 14.38 6.74 16.87
CA GLU A 230 15.77 6.96 16.51
C GLU A 230 15.90 7.39 15.04
N LYS A 231 15.14 6.78 14.14
CA LYS A 231 15.12 7.17 12.71
C LYS A 231 14.75 8.63 12.52
N GLU A 232 13.76 9.15 13.24
CA GLU A 232 13.40 10.56 13.15
C GLU A 232 14.48 11.47 13.75
N ALA A 233 15.14 11.04 14.84
CA ALA A 233 16.27 11.76 15.42
C ALA A 233 17.47 11.84 14.46
N ILE A 234 17.84 10.71 13.83
CA ILE A 234 18.91 10.63 12.83
C ILE A 234 18.55 11.46 11.59
N LYS A 235 17.33 11.36 11.09
CA LYS A 235 16.83 12.18 9.97
C LYS A 235 16.97 13.67 10.27
N LYS A 236 16.62 14.13 11.48
CA LYS A 236 16.80 15.52 11.90
C LYS A 236 18.27 15.95 11.87
N ARG A 237 19.18 15.10 12.39
CA ARG A 237 20.63 15.36 12.37
C ARG A 237 21.19 15.40 10.94
N ASN A 238 20.80 14.45 10.10
CA ASN A 238 21.21 14.40 8.69
C ASN A 238 20.70 15.61 7.90
N LEU A 239 19.46 16.06 8.13
CA LEU A 239 18.95 17.30 7.53
C LEU A 239 19.74 18.53 7.97
N ALA A 240 20.12 18.61 9.25
CA ALA A 240 20.94 19.72 9.76
C ALA A 240 22.33 19.73 9.09
N PHE A 241 22.98 18.57 8.98
CA PHE A 241 24.22 18.42 8.24
C PHE A 241 24.10 18.90 6.79
N LEU A 242 23.09 18.43 6.06
CA LEU A 242 22.86 18.82 4.66
C LEU A 242 22.55 20.30 4.50
N LYS A 243 21.87 20.95 5.46
CA LYS A 243 21.68 22.41 5.45
C LYS A 243 23.00 23.16 5.58
N THR A 244 23.92 22.67 6.42
CA THR A 244 25.27 23.24 6.53
C THR A 244 26.02 23.12 5.21
N ILE A 245 26.00 21.94 4.58
CA ILE A 245 26.59 21.73 3.25
C ILE A 245 25.99 22.68 2.21
N ALA A 246 24.66 22.77 2.13
CA ALA A 246 24.00 23.67 1.19
C ALA A 246 24.44 25.14 1.36
N LYS A 247 24.67 25.58 2.61
CA LYS A 247 25.20 26.92 2.90
C LYS A 247 26.65 27.09 2.43
N VAL A 248 27.51 26.09 2.67
CA VAL A 248 28.93 26.10 2.24
C VAL A 248 29.03 26.24 0.72
N TYR A 249 28.28 25.43 -0.02
CA TYR A 249 28.27 25.44 -1.49
C TYR A 249 27.39 26.55 -2.09
N ARG A 250 26.72 27.36 -1.25
CA ARG A 250 25.79 28.43 -1.67
C ARG A 250 24.70 27.94 -2.63
N ILE A 251 24.18 26.74 -2.41
CA ILE A 251 23.12 26.13 -3.19
C ILE A 251 21.80 26.12 -2.43
N ALA A 252 20.68 26.19 -3.17
CA ALA A 252 19.35 26.13 -2.58
C ALA A 252 19.06 24.73 -2.03
N PHE A 253 18.89 24.60 -0.71
CA PHE A 253 18.65 23.33 -0.02
C PHE A 253 17.52 22.50 -0.64
N LYS A 254 16.37 23.13 -0.95
CA LYS A 254 15.22 22.46 -1.56
C LYS A 254 15.53 21.83 -2.92
N SER A 255 16.42 22.46 -3.69
CA SER A 255 16.83 21.98 -5.00
C SER A 255 17.89 20.89 -4.87
N MET A 256 18.82 21.01 -3.93
CA MET A 256 19.79 19.96 -3.60
C MET A 256 19.08 18.66 -3.16
N MET A 257 18.03 18.77 -2.34
CA MET A 257 17.23 17.61 -1.91
C MET A 257 16.41 16.94 -3.03
N ARG A 258 16.41 17.49 -4.25
CA ARG A 258 15.80 16.88 -5.44
C ARG A 258 16.80 16.12 -6.31
N CYS A 259 18.09 16.16 -5.97
CA CYS A 259 19.11 15.37 -6.64
C CYS A 259 18.87 13.88 -6.33
N PRO A 260 18.61 13.02 -7.34
CA PRO A 260 18.34 11.60 -7.12
C PRO A 260 19.39 10.89 -6.28
N THR A 261 20.67 11.21 -6.49
CA THR A 261 21.77 10.61 -5.72
C THR A 261 21.66 10.99 -4.24
N LEU A 262 21.41 12.27 -3.93
CA LEU A 262 21.28 12.70 -2.54
C LEU A 262 20.01 12.13 -1.89
N GLU A 263 18.89 12.08 -2.61
CA GLU A 263 17.64 11.49 -2.11
C GLU A 263 17.86 10.02 -1.73
N HIS A 264 18.54 9.26 -2.59
CA HIS A 264 18.89 7.88 -2.34
C HIS A 264 19.81 7.72 -1.12
N VAL A 265 20.95 8.44 -1.10
CA VAL A 265 21.92 8.37 0.02
C VAL A 265 21.25 8.77 1.34
N PHE A 266 20.47 9.84 1.35
CA PHE A 266 19.75 10.29 2.53
C PHE A 266 18.74 9.25 3.02
N ALA A 267 18.02 8.59 2.11
CA ALA A 267 17.09 7.52 2.46
C ALA A 267 17.81 6.31 3.08
N CYS A 268 18.94 5.88 2.51
CA CYS A 268 19.75 4.77 3.01
C CYS A 268 20.31 5.06 4.41
N PHE A 269 20.94 6.22 4.60
CA PHE A 269 21.52 6.59 5.91
C PHE A 269 20.46 6.71 7.01
N ASN A 270 19.27 7.25 6.69
CA ASN A 270 18.18 7.31 7.66
C ASN A 270 17.58 5.93 7.96
N ARG A 271 17.47 5.06 6.94
CA ARG A 271 17.04 3.66 7.13
C ARG A 271 18.01 2.94 8.06
N ASP A 272 19.30 3.12 7.86
CA ASP A 272 20.35 2.39 8.57
C ASP A 272 20.82 3.08 9.86
N LEU A 273 20.04 4.04 10.36
CA LEU A 273 20.33 4.80 11.58
C LEU A 273 21.77 5.36 11.62
N THR A 274 22.26 5.81 10.45
CA THR A 274 23.64 6.28 10.28
C THR A 274 23.66 7.79 10.06
N LEU A 275 24.63 8.46 10.67
CA LEU A 275 24.89 9.87 10.43
C LEU A 275 25.65 10.07 9.12
N MET A 276 25.18 11.01 8.31
CA MET A 276 25.94 11.51 7.18
C MET A 276 27.13 12.32 7.69
N THR A 277 28.31 12.04 7.17
CA THR A 277 29.56 12.73 7.52
C THR A 277 30.13 13.45 6.32
N PHE A 278 31.18 14.25 6.53
CA PHE A 278 31.88 14.90 5.43
C PHE A 278 32.47 13.89 4.43
N ALA A 279 32.99 12.74 4.90
CA ALA A 279 33.49 11.68 4.02
C ALA A 279 32.40 11.13 3.09
N VAL A 280 31.18 10.94 3.62
CA VAL A 280 30.03 10.52 2.81
C VAL A 280 29.68 11.60 1.79
N TRP A 281 29.66 12.87 2.20
CA TRP A 281 29.42 13.96 1.26
C TRP A 281 30.45 13.98 0.13
N THR A 282 31.75 14.00 0.45
CA THR A 282 32.83 14.05 -0.55
C THR A 282 32.77 12.88 -1.53
N GLN A 283 32.33 11.69 -1.08
CA GLN A 283 32.17 10.53 -1.96
C GLN A 283 31.15 10.76 -3.08
N TYR A 284 30.04 11.46 -2.80
CA TYR A 284 28.94 11.68 -3.75
C TYR A 284 28.85 13.13 -4.25
N GLU A 285 29.77 13.99 -3.82
CA GLU A 285 29.74 15.43 -4.05
C GLU A 285 29.60 15.76 -5.54
N LYS A 286 30.46 15.16 -6.36
CA LYS A 286 30.47 15.39 -7.80
C LYS A 286 29.13 15.07 -8.45
N ASP A 287 28.61 13.87 -8.21
CA ASP A 287 27.35 13.42 -8.81
C ASP A 287 26.18 14.31 -8.38
N ILE A 288 26.13 14.69 -7.09
CA ILE A 288 25.08 15.56 -6.54
C ILE A 288 25.15 16.97 -7.15
N LEU A 289 26.35 17.53 -7.31
CA LEU A 289 26.53 18.87 -7.89
C LEU A 289 26.24 18.89 -9.39
N ASP A 290 26.64 17.86 -10.13
CA ASP A 290 26.34 17.70 -11.55
C ASP A 290 24.82 17.58 -11.79
N GLU A 291 24.13 16.76 -10.98
CA GLU A 291 22.66 16.63 -10.98
C GLU A 291 21.97 17.98 -10.66
N TYR A 292 22.48 18.69 -9.67
CA TYR A 292 21.97 20.00 -9.27
C TYR A 292 22.10 21.04 -10.39
N GLU A 293 23.27 21.12 -11.04
CA GLU A 293 23.50 22.04 -12.14
C GLU A 293 22.62 21.72 -13.34
N SER A 294 22.49 20.44 -13.69
CA SER A 294 21.60 19.97 -14.76
C SER A 294 20.16 20.44 -14.50
N TRP A 295 19.65 20.22 -13.28
CA TRP A 295 18.34 20.69 -12.86
C TRP A 295 18.19 22.22 -12.93
N ARG A 296 19.22 22.96 -12.50
CA ARG A 296 19.24 24.43 -12.52
C ARG A 296 19.23 24.99 -13.95
N ARG A 297 19.96 24.35 -14.88
CA ARG A 297 19.98 24.74 -16.30
C ARG A 297 18.62 24.47 -16.96
N SER A 298 18.04 23.29 -16.71
CA SER A 298 16.71 22.92 -17.20
C SER A 298 15.65 23.91 -16.75
N THR A 299 15.60 24.24 -15.45
CA THR A 299 14.59 25.17 -14.92
C THR A 299 14.74 26.60 -15.45
N ARG A 300 15.97 27.10 -15.64
CA ARG A 300 16.21 28.41 -16.27
C ARG A 300 15.76 28.46 -17.72
N ASN A 301 15.98 27.38 -18.48
CA ASN A 301 15.55 27.32 -19.87
C ASN A 301 14.02 27.27 -20.00
N THR A 302 13.32 26.66 -19.04
CA THR A 302 11.85 26.62 -19.02
C THR A 302 11.20 27.92 -18.52
N THR A 303 11.91 28.72 -17.71
CA THR A 303 11.40 30.01 -17.19
C THR A 303 11.80 31.24 -18.01
N ARG A 304 12.68 31.09 -19.01
CA ARG A 304 12.88 32.14 -20.01
C ARG A 304 11.64 32.23 -20.90
N SER A 305 10.92 33.34 -20.72
CA SER A 305 9.73 33.75 -21.45
C SER A 305 9.94 33.73 -22.99
N PRO A 306 8.89 33.47 -23.80
CA PRO A 306 8.93 33.46 -25.27
C PRO A 306 9.46 34.76 -25.92
N THR A 307 9.52 35.85 -25.17
CA THR A 307 9.92 37.19 -25.65
C THR A 307 11.40 37.31 -26.04
N ASP A 308 12.30 36.48 -25.51
CA ASP A 308 13.73 36.54 -25.89
C ASP A 308 14.05 35.72 -27.15
N ARG A 309 13.10 34.93 -27.66
CA ARG A 309 13.28 34.13 -28.88
C ARG A 309 13.03 34.92 -30.16
N ALA A 310 12.52 36.15 -30.06
CA ALA A 310 12.24 37.03 -31.20
C ALA A 310 13.48 37.78 -31.73
N ALA A 311 14.61 37.79 -31.00
CA ALA A 311 15.76 38.65 -31.36
C ALA A 311 16.94 37.93 -32.04
N ALA A 312 16.91 36.61 -32.20
CA ALA A 312 18.08 35.85 -32.68
C ALA A 312 17.74 34.73 -33.66
N THR A 313 16.89 35.00 -34.66
CA THR A 313 16.90 34.21 -35.91
C THR A 313 16.34 35.06 -37.05
N SER A 314 17.17 35.93 -37.62
CA SER A 314 16.98 36.42 -38.98
C SER A 314 17.43 35.29 -39.94
N THR A 315 16.50 34.40 -40.27
CA THR A 315 16.63 33.45 -41.38
C THR A 315 15.30 33.42 -42.13
N PRO A 316 15.29 33.43 -43.48
CA PRO A 316 14.07 33.59 -44.24
C PRO A 316 13.14 32.38 -44.09
N SER A 317 12.03 32.62 -43.38
CA SER A 317 10.67 32.15 -43.61
C SER A 317 10.49 30.85 -44.43
N GLN A 318 10.35 29.72 -43.74
CA GLN A 318 9.32 28.75 -44.12
C GLN A 318 7.98 29.20 -43.52
N PRO A 319 6.85 29.04 -44.22
CA PRO A 319 5.55 29.49 -43.74
C PRO A 319 5.12 28.64 -42.54
N GLN A 320 5.22 29.20 -41.34
CA GLN A 320 4.47 28.72 -40.19
C GLN A 320 3.06 29.31 -40.25
N ASP A 321 2.10 28.42 -40.12
CA ASP A 321 0.67 28.69 -40.07
C ASP A 321 0.34 29.44 -38.76
N ASP A 322 0.24 30.77 -38.86
CA ASP A 322 -0.10 31.73 -37.79
C ASP A 322 -1.58 31.71 -37.37
N SER A 323 -2.26 30.57 -37.49
CA SER A 323 -3.70 30.44 -37.26
C SER A 323 -4.11 30.09 -35.83
N GLN A 324 -3.32 30.39 -34.79
CA GLN A 324 -3.80 30.27 -33.40
C GLN A 324 -3.64 31.56 -32.59
N PRO A 325 -4.75 32.29 -32.33
CA PRO A 325 -4.71 33.50 -31.53
C PRO A 325 -4.36 33.21 -30.06
N PRO A 326 -3.74 34.16 -29.35
CA PRO A 326 -3.50 34.03 -27.91
C PRO A 326 -4.83 33.77 -27.20
N THR A 327 -4.94 32.63 -26.52
CA THR A 327 -6.18 32.24 -25.83
C THR A 327 -6.47 33.24 -24.72
N ALA A 328 -7.38 34.18 -24.99
CA ALA A 328 -7.83 35.17 -24.04
C ALA A 328 -8.31 34.48 -22.75
N LYS A 329 -7.86 34.98 -21.60
CA LYS A 329 -8.34 34.51 -20.30
C LYS A 329 -9.79 34.96 -20.14
N VAL A 330 -10.67 34.04 -19.74
CA VAL A 330 -12.09 34.28 -19.51
C VAL A 330 -12.32 34.49 -18.01
N ILE A 331 -13.12 35.51 -17.67
CA ILE A 331 -13.52 35.77 -16.28
C ILE A 331 -14.71 34.87 -15.95
N CYS A 332 -14.69 34.24 -14.77
CA CYS A 332 -15.85 33.47 -14.31
C CYS A 332 -17.05 34.41 -14.09
N PRO A 333 -18.25 34.11 -14.62
CA PRO A 333 -19.41 34.99 -14.43
C PRO A 333 -19.92 35.05 -12.98
N HIS A 334 -19.50 34.09 -12.13
CA HIS A 334 -19.91 33.97 -10.73
C HIS A 334 -18.82 34.36 -9.73
N CYS A 335 -17.60 34.68 -10.19
CA CYS A 335 -16.55 35.24 -9.32
C CYS A 335 -15.47 36.00 -10.10
N THR A 336 -14.68 36.84 -9.44
CA THR A 336 -13.67 37.72 -10.08
C THR A 336 -12.40 37.00 -10.60
N ARG A 337 -12.39 35.66 -10.67
CA ARG A 337 -11.20 34.87 -11.06
C ARG A 337 -11.15 34.64 -12.57
N HIS A 338 -9.92 34.61 -13.09
CA HIS A 338 -9.62 34.48 -14.51
C HIS A 338 -9.09 33.07 -14.82
N PHE A 339 -9.56 32.45 -15.91
CA PHE A 339 -9.18 31.10 -16.31
C PHE A 339 -8.92 31.01 -17.81
N ALA A 340 -8.13 30.01 -18.22
CA ALA A 340 -8.16 29.57 -19.62
C ALA A 340 -9.56 29.00 -19.93
N PRO A 341 -10.11 29.17 -21.15
CA PRO A 341 -11.44 28.68 -21.51
C PRO A 341 -11.69 27.21 -21.12
N ALA A 342 -10.70 26.34 -21.36
CA ALA A 342 -10.77 24.91 -21.04
C ALA A 342 -10.82 24.58 -19.53
N ASN A 343 -10.48 25.54 -18.66
CA ASN A 343 -10.44 25.35 -17.21
C ASN A 343 -11.59 26.03 -16.47
N LEU A 344 -12.42 26.82 -17.17
CA LEU A 344 -13.54 27.53 -16.55
C LEU A 344 -14.61 26.56 -16.03
N SER A 345 -14.97 25.53 -16.81
CA SER A 345 -15.97 24.53 -16.39
C SER A 345 -15.57 23.82 -15.11
N ASN A 346 -14.30 23.39 -14.99
CA ASN A 346 -13.76 22.74 -13.80
C ASN A 346 -13.80 23.64 -12.56
N HIS A 347 -13.61 24.95 -12.72
CA HIS A 347 -13.75 25.89 -11.63
C HIS A 347 -15.21 25.99 -11.17
N ILE A 348 -16.16 26.08 -12.11
CA ILE A 348 -17.60 26.18 -11.82
C ILE A 348 -18.09 24.94 -11.08
N VAL A 349 -17.75 23.74 -11.56
CA VAL A 349 -18.04 22.45 -10.88
C VAL A 349 -17.62 22.46 -9.41
N MET A 350 -16.45 23.04 -9.12
CA MET A 350 -15.82 22.97 -7.80
C MET A 350 -16.23 24.08 -6.83
N LYS A 351 -16.76 25.20 -7.32
CA LYS A 351 -16.92 26.42 -6.51
C LYS A 351 -18.30 27.07 -6.56
N HIS A 352 -19.13 26.73 -7.54
CA HIS A 352 -20.48 27.29 -7.70
C HIS A 352 -21.49 26.13 -7.69
N GLU A 353 -22.05 25.84 -6.51
CA GLU A 353 -22.91 24.67 -6.26
C GLU A 353 -24.31 24.77 -6.89
N ASP A 354 -24.70 26.00 -7.19
CA ASP A 354 -25.98 26.43 -7.74
C ASP A 354 -25.99 26.54 -9.28
N VAL A 355 -24.82 26.40 -9.91
CA VAL A 355 -24.66 26.58 -11.36
C VAL A 355 -24.52 25.23 -12.07
N ASP A 356 -25.26 25.06 -13.17
CA ASP A 356 -25.13 23.89 -14.05
C ASP A 356 -23.75 23.90 -14.74
N PRO A 357 -22.87 22.93 -14.45
CA PRO A 357 -21.55 22.88 -15.04
C PRO A 357 -21.56 22.62 -16.55
N ASN A 358 -22.63 22.05 -17.10
CA ASN A 358 -22.74 21.75 -18.53
C ASN A 358 -22.99 23.00 -19.39
N ALA A 359 -23.55 24.07 -18.80
CA ALA A 359 -23.73 25.35 -19.50
C ALA A 359 -22.40 25.99 -19.94
N PHE A 360 -21.28 25.58 -19.34
CA PHE A 360 -19.94 26.10 -19.60
C PHE A 360 -18.96 25.04 -20.11
N ALA A 361 -19.46 23.84 -20.44
CA ALA A 361 -18.64 22.79 -21.00
C ALA A 361 -18.25 23.13 -22.46
N PRO A 362 -17.06 22.71 -22.93
CA PRO A 362 -16.70 22.83 -24.34
C PRO A 362 -17.71 22.14 -25.24
N ALA A 363 -17.96 22.69 -26.44
CA ALA A 363 -18.92 22.13 -27.40
C ALA A 363 -18.70 20.62 -27.63
N GLY A 364 -19.79 19.85 -27.55
CA GLY A 364 -19.78 18.40 -27.72
C GLY A 364 -19.29 17.60 -26.51
N LYS A 365 -19.06 18.24 -25.35
CA LYS A 365 -18.66 17.57 -24.11
C LYS A 365 -19.58 17.93 -22.95
N LEU A 366 -19.78 16.98 -22.05
CA LEU A 366 -20.69 17.06 -20.90
C LEU A 366 -20.05 16.42 -19.65
N HIS A 367 -20.37 16.96 -18.49
CA HIS A 367 -20.11 16.37 -17.18
C HIS A 367 -21.23 15.38 -16.81
N CYS A 368 -20.86 14.28 -16.15
CA CYS A 368 -21.85 13.35 -15.59
C CYS A 368 -22.49 13.95 -14.34
N MET A 369 -23.79 14.25 -14.40
CA MET A 369 -24.53 14.88 -13.30
C MET A 369 -24.85 13.94 -12.12
N ARG A 370 -24.65 12.63 -12.30
CA ARG A 370 -24.88 11.59 -11.27
C ARG A 370 -23.64 11.31 -10.41
N CYS A 371 -22.46 11.69 -10.89
CA CYS A 371 -21.23 11.58 -10.11
C CYS A 371 -21.21 12.62 -8.97
N PRO A 372 -20.68 12.32 -7.77
CA PRO A 372 -20.44 13.34 -6.76
C PRO A 372 -19.57 14.49 -7.32
N ARG A 373 -19.89 15.75 -7.01
CA ARG A 373 -19.20 16.96 -7.56
C ARG A 373 -17.66 16.90 -7.51
N LYS A 374 -17.09 16.31 -6.45
CA LYS A 374 -15.62 16.10 -6.34
C LYS A 374 -15.01 15.27 -7.47
N TYR A 375 -15.81 14.48 -8.18
CA TYR A 375 -15.42 13.61 -9.29
C TYR A 375 -15.92 14.10 -10.66
N MET A 376 -16.75 15.15 -10.72
CA MET A 376 -17.29 15.73 -11.96
C MET A 376 -16.25 16.50 -12.81
N ARG A 377 -14.94 16.34 -12.60
CA ARG A 377 -13.91 17.03 -13.39
C ARG A 377 -13.69 16.44 -14.79
N ARG A 378 -14.24 15.24 -15.03
CA ARG A 378 -14.16 14.58 -16.34
C ARG A 378 -15.26 15.12 -17.24
N LEU A 379 -14.86 15.38 -18.49
CA LEU A 379 -15.74 15.74 -19.60
C LEU A 379 -15.83 14.53 -20.52
N TYR A 380 -17.05 14.18 -20.89
CA TYR A 380 -17.39 13.06 -21.75
C TYR A 380 -18.03 13.58 -23.04
N THR A 381 -17.77 12.93 -24.16
CA THR A 381 -18.65 13.06 -25.34
C THR A 381 -20.00 12.39 -25.04
N ALA A 382 -21.04 12.71 -25.81
CA ALA A 382 -22.36 12.07 -25.62
C ALA A 382 -22.27 10.53 -25.60
N GLU A 383 -21.48 9.94 -26.51
CA GLU A 383 -21.27 8.48 -26.57
C GLU A 383 -20.53 7.95 -25.33
N THR A 384 -19.39 8.54 -24.97
CA THR A 384 -18.62 8.09 -23.79
C THR A 384 -19.32 8.37 -22.46
N LEU A 385 -20.27 9.32 -22.43
CA LEU A 385 -21.09 9.58 -21.27
C LEU A 385 -22.09 8.44 -21.03
N LEU A 386 -22.66 7.87 -22.10
CA LEU A 386 -23.53 6.70 -22.01
C LEU A 386 -22.76 5.47 -21.52
N ASP A 387 -21.52 5.27 -22.00
CA ASP A 387 -20.64 4.20 -21.51
C ASP A 387 -20.33 4.38 -20.03
N HIS A 388 -19.94 5.61 -19.63
CA HIS A 388 -19.70 5.93 -18.24
C HIS A 388 -20.94 5.74 -17.36
N ASP A 389 -22.13 6.12 -17.84
CA ASP A 389 -23.37 5.94 -17.10
C ASP A 389 -23.71 4.45 -16.92
N ARG A 390 -23.46 3.62 -17.95
CA ARG A 390 -23.59 2.15 -17.83
C ARG A 390 -22.61 1.54 -16.85
N GLU A 391 -21.34 1.96 -16.88
CA GLU A 391 -20.29 1.36 -16.04
C GLU A 391 -20.32 1.83 -14.59
N ALA A 392 -20.54 3.14 -14.38
CA ALA A 392 -20.43 3.77 -13.06
C ALA A 392 -21.78 3.91 -12.36
N HIS A 393 -22.88 3.84 -13.11
CA HIS A 393 -24.23 4.06 -12.61
C HIS A 393 -25.25 3.02 -13.10
N GLY A 394 -24.80 1.96 -13.79
CA GLY A 394 -25.64 0.90 -14.35
C GLY A 394 -26.39 0.07 -13.30
N ASP A 395 -25.85 -0.05 -12.08
CA ASP A 395 -26.53 -0.73 -10.97
C ASP A 395 -27.70 0.09 -10.37
N ASP A 396 -27.84 1.37 -10.72
CA ASP A 396 -28.90 2.25 -10.20
C ASP A 396 -30.06 2.45 -11.20
N MET A 397 -29.96 1.91 -12.42
CA MET A 397 -31.13 1.82 -13.30
C MET A 397 -31.91 0.56 -12.96
N HIS A 398 -33.15 0.77 -12.52
CA HIS A 398 -34.21 -0.23 -12.33
C HIS A 398 -34.34 -0.82 -10.93
N THR A 399 -34.17 -0.05 -9.84
CA THR A 399 -34.80 -0.47 -8.58
C THR A 399 -35.80 0.55 -8.08
N VAL A 400 -37.06 0.14 -7.97
CA VAL A 400 -38.20 0.97 -7.52
C VAL A 400 -38.63 0.47 -6.14
N THR A 401 -39.02 1.39 -5.27
CA THR A 401 -39.59 1.06 -3.95
C THR A 401 -41.07 0.73 -4.09
N CYS A 402 -41.54 -0.29 -3.36
CA CYS A 402 -42.95 -0.63 -3.32
C CYS A 402 -43.75 0.43 -2.55
N PRO A 403 -44.74 1.10 -3.17
CA PRO A 403 -45.51 2.15 -2.51
C PRO A 403 -46.40 1.64 -1.36
N HIS A 404 -46.59 0.31 -1.25
CA HIS A 404 -47.41 -0.32 -0.22
C HIS A 404 -46.61 -0.86 0.99
N CYS A 405 -45.29 -0.70 1.01
CA CYS A 405 -44.42 -1.17 2.10
C CYS A 405 -43.66 0.01 2.72
N THR A 406 -44.32 0.75 3.61
CA THR A 406 -43.81 2.00 4.19
C THR A 406 -42.59 1.84 5.11
N ASP A 407 -42.31 0.62 5.58
CA ASP A 407 -41.22 0.36 6.57
C ASP A 407 -40.02 -0.44 6.02
N SER A 408 -39.95 -0.71 4.71
CA SER A 408 -38.80 -1.42 4.14
C SER A 408 -38.07 -0.58 3.11
N ASN A 409 -36.80 -0.26 3.38
CA ASN A 409 -35.87 0.32 2.39
C ASN A 409 -35.48 -0.66 1.27
N ARG A 410 -36.31 -1.69 1.01
CA ARG A 410 -36.07 -2.67 -0.05
C ARG A 410 -36.42 -2.04 -1.39
N ARG A 411 -35.47 -2.13 -2.32
CA ARG A 411 -35.66 -1.73 -3.72
C ARG A 411 -35.77 -2.98 -4.58
N PHE A 412 -36.67 -2.96 -5.57
CA PHE A 412 -36.99 -4.12 -6.40
C PHE A 412 -36.79 -3.79 -7.87
N GLU A 413 -36.29 -4.75 -8.65
CA GLU A 413 -36.39 -4.68 -10.12
C GLU A 413 -37.85 -4.61 -10.58
N PRO A 414 -38.19 -3.98 -11.74
CA PRO A 414 -39.58 -3.80 -12.18
C PRO A 414 -40.38 -5.11 -12.27
N ILE A 415 -39.73 -6.22 -12.64
CA ILE A 415 -40.33 -7.56 -12.64
C ILE A 415 -40.54 -8.05 -11.20
N GLY A 416 -39.52 -7.96 -10.36
CA GLY A 416 -39.63 -8.34 -8.93
C GLY A 416 -40.61 -7.48 -8.13
N LEU A 417 -40.84 -6.23 -8.54
CA LEU A 417 -41.84 -5.33 -7.94
C LEU A 417 -43.26 -5.80 -8.24
N LYS A 418 -43.53 -6.24 -9.48
CA LYS A 418 -44.84 -6.79 -9.84
C LYS A 418 -45.14 -8.06 -9.04
N ASP A 419 -44.17 -8.96 -8.91
CA ASP A 419 -44.33 -10.20 -8.14
C ASP A 419 -44.53 -9.91 -6.64
N HIS A 420 -43.79 -8.95 -6.11
CA HIS A 420 -43.93 -8.50 -4.72
C HIS A 420 -45.31 -7.87 -4.44
N ILE A 421 -45.80 -6.99 -5.32
CA ILE A 421 -47.13 -6.38 -5.21
C ILE A 421 -48.22 -7.47 -5.32
N ALA A 422 -48.08 -8.40 -6.25
CA ALA A 422 -49.01 -9.52 -6.41
C ALA A 422 -49.04 -10.43 -5.16
N ALA A 423 -47.89 -10.72 -4.56
CA ALA A 423 -47.81 -11.48 -3.30
C ALA A 423 -48.50 -10.73 -2.14
N LYS A 424 -48.28 -9.41 -2.03
CA LYS A 424 -48.95 -8.60 -1.02
C LYS A 424 -50.45 -8.54 -1.20
N HIS A 425 -50.96 -8.41 -2.42
CA HIS A 425 -52.40 -8.47 -2.66
C HIS A 425 -53.01 -9.83 -2.32
N ARG A 426 -52.28 -10.94 -2.46
CA ARG A 426 -52.73 -12.27 -2.01
C ARG A 426 -52.79 -12.37 -0.49
N GLU A 427 -51.83 -11.77 0.23
CA GLU A 427 -51.87 -11.68 1.69
C GLU A 427 -53.04 -10.79 2.17
N SER A 428 -53.36 -9.71 1.45
CA SER A 428 -54.44 -8.78 1.82
C SER A 428 -55.84 -9.25 1.42
N SER A 429 -55.97 -10.18 0.47
CA SER A 429 -57.27 -10.71 -0.02
C SER A 429 -57.66 -12.05 0.61
N GLY A 430 -56.83 -12.58 1.52
CA GLY A 430 -57.19 -13.69 2.39
C GLY A 430 -58.17 -13.25 3.46
N THR A 431 -59.45 -13.20 3.11
CA THR A 431 -60.55 -13.29 4.08
C THR A 431 -60.36 -14.54 4.92
N GLU A 432 -60.34 -14.33 6.23
CA GLU A 432 -60.39 -15.33 7.28
C GLU A 432 -61.37 -16.47 6.95
N ASN A 433 -60.90 -17.70 7.08
CA ASN A 433 -61.65 -18.71 7.80
C ASN A 433 -60.74 -19.87 8.24
N GLU A 434 -60.87 -20.14 9.54
CA GLU A 434 -60.58 -21.37 10.27
C GLU A 434 -59.24 -21.59 10.98
N PRO A 435 -59.31 -22.28 12.15
CA PRO A 435 -58.50 -21.95 13.31
C PRO A 435 -57.50 -23.07 13.63
N SER A 436 -56.31 -22.73 14.12
CA SER A 436 -55.64 -23.65 15.06
C SER A 436 -54.44 -23.08 15.79
N THR A 437 -54.52 -23.30 17.11
CA THR A 437 -53.44 -23.54 18.08
C THR A 437 -52.40 -22.44 18.35
N ARG A 438 -52.80 -21.66 19.35
CA ARG A 438 -52.03 -20.82 20.26
C ARG A 438 -50.86 -21.58 20.94
N THR A 439 -49.74 -20.86 21.10
CA THR A 439 -48.81 -20.81 22.28
C THR A 439 -47.96 -22.05 22.63
N THR A 440 -46.66 -21.99 22.97
CA THR A 440 -45.80 -20.90 23.47
C THR A 440 -44.34 -21.32 23.27
N GLN A 441 -43.44 -20.43 22.83
CA GLN A 441 -42.01 -20.54 23.13
C GLN A 441 -41.64 -19.40 24.09
N PRO A 442 -40.83 -19.65 25.14
CA PRO A 442 -40.43 -18.61 26.06
C PRO A 442 -39.27 -17.77 25.52
N GLU A 443 -39.37 -16.50 25.88
CA GLU A 443 -38.50 -15.35 25.66
C GLU A 443 -36.99 -15.63 25.86
N THR A 444 -36.18 -15.23 24.88
CA THR A 444 -34.78 -14.87 25.15
C THR A 444 -34.67 -13.35 25.24
N THR A 445 -34.41 -12.91 26.46
CA THR A 445 -34.14 -11.54 26.88
C THR A 445 -32.98 -10.94 26.07
N TYR A 446 -33.24 -9.80 25.41
CA TYR A 446 -32.19 -8.94 24.87
C TYR A 446 -31.39 -8.34 26.03
N SER A 447 -30.17 -8.84 26.26
CA SER A 447 -29.19 -8.14 27.09
C SER A 447 -28.42 -7.18 26.20
N ALA A 448 -28.72 -5.88 26.34
CA ALA A 448 -27.95 -4.81 25.74
C ALA A 448 -26.53 -4.81 26.33
N THR A 449 -25.58 -5.36 25.59
CA THR A 449 -24.16 -5.23 25.92
C THR A 449 -23.67 -3.85 25.43
N PRO A 450 -22.98 -3.08 26.28
CA PRO A 450 -22.53 -1.74 25.92
C PRO A 450 -21.44 -1.82 24.85
N ARG A 451 -21.51 -0.91 23.87
CA ARG A 451 -20.39 -0.64 22.95
C ARG A 451 -19.13 -0.40 23.78
N PRO A 452 -18.03 -1.16 23.61
CA PRO A 452 -16.78 -0.80 24.25
C PRO A 452 -16.27 0.50 23.63
N SER A 453 -16.10 1.48 24.50
CA SER A 453 -15.43 2.74 24.26
C SER A 453 -14.00 2.48 23.77
N PHE A 454 -13.69 3.05 22.62
CA PHE A 454 -12.34 3.07 22.06
C PHE A 454 -11.40 3.84 22.99
N PHE A 455 -10.40 3.17 23.56
CA PHE A 455 -9.20 3.84 24.07
C PHE A 455 -8.05 3.63 23.09
N SER A 456 -7.77 4.71 22.36
CA SER A 456 -6.46 5.30 22.12
C SER A 456 -5.22 4.46 22.47
N PHE A 457 -4.66 3.77 21.48
CA PHE A 457 -3.20 3.77 21.35
C PHE A 457 -2.80 5.12 20.76
N LEU A 458 -2.59 6.10 21.65
CA LEU A 458 -1.81 7.29 21.34
C LEU A 458 -0.37 6.86 21.09
N VAL A 459 -0.07 6.44 19.87
CA VAL A 459 1.20 6.86 19.27
C VAL A 459 1.04 8.36 19.04
N PRO A 460 1.89 9.24 19.58
CA PRO A 460 1.78 10.66 19.29
C PRO A 460 1.92 10.82 17.77
N SER A 461 0.82 11.20 17.13
CA SER A 461 0.87 11.79 15.80
C SER A 461 1.58 13.13 15.97
N VAL A 462 2.90 13.13 15.83
CA VAL A 462 3.63 14.37 15.57
C VAL A 462 3.34 14.73 14.13
N TYR A 463 2.27 15.48 13.93
CA TYR A 463 2.09 16.32 12.75
C TYR A 463 3.06 17.50 12.89
N LEU A 464 4.18 17.46 12.15
CA LEU A 464 4.90 18.63 11.63
C LEU A 464 5.58 18.27 10.30
#